data_AF-W6JSN9-F1
#
_entry.id   AF-W6JSN9-F1
#
_cell.length_a   1.000
_cell.length_b   1.000
_cell.length_c   1.000
_cell.angle_alpha   90.00
_cell.angle_beta   90.00
_cell.angle_gamma   90.00
#
_symmetry.space_group_name_H-M   'P 1'
#
loop_
_entity.id
_entity.type
_entity.pdbx_description
1 polymer ?
#
loop_
_entity_poly.entity_id
_entity_poly.type
_entity_poly.pdbx_seq_one_letter_code
_entity_poly.pdbx_strand_id
1 'polypeptide(L)' 'MNSNLKVFLAIFCFIWGIVGVVLAAVNLQAEPAGTTSAIAFAAVGMVGFVAGWLLMRRPRY' A
#
# COMPACT_ATOMS: atom_id res chain seq x y z
N MET A 1 11.13 -4.34 -18.84
CA MET A 1 9.72 -4.50 -18.41
C MET A 1 8.85 -3.69 -19.36
N ASN A 2 7.78 -4.27 -19.91
CA ASN A 2 6.84 -3.55 -20.77
C ASN A 2 6.31 -2.32 -20.00
N SER A 3 6.34 -1.14 -20.61
CA SER A 3 5.97 0.13 -19.98
C SER A 3 4.56 0.08 -19.38
N ASN A 4 3.65 -0.59 -20.09
CA ASN A 4 2.26 -0.80 -19.63
C ASN A 4 2.18 -1.63 -18.34
N LEU A 5 3.06 -2.63 -18.21
CA LEU A 5 3.08 -3.54 -17.06
C LEU A 5 3.67 -2.85 -15.82
N LYS A 6 4.64 -1.94 -16.02
CA LYS A 6 5.19 -1.10 -14.93
C LYS A 6 4.14 -0.13 -14.38
N VAL A 7 3.35 0.48 -15.26
CA VAL A 7 2.25 1.38 -14.88
C VAL A 7 1.14 0.61 -14.16
N PHE A 8 0.74 -0.56 -14.69
CA PHE A 8 -0.26 -1.41 -14.05
C PHE A 8 0.15 -1.81 -12.62
N LEU A 9 1.39 -2.27 -12.44
CA LEU A 9 1.90 -2.68 -11.14
C LEU A 9 2.02 -1.51 -10.16
N ALA A 10 2.39 -0.32 -10.65
CA ALA A 10 2.42 0.89 -9.83
C ALA A 10 1.01 1.26 -9.32
N ILE A 11 0.00 1.26 -10.20
CA ILE A 11 -1.40 1.52 -9.84
C ILE A 11 -1.90 0.46 -8.84
N PHE A 12 -1.61 -0.81 -9.09
CA PHE A 12 -1.98 -1.90 -8.18
C PHE A 12 -1.38 -1.72 -6.78
N CYS A 13 -0.09 -1.38 -6.69
CA CYS A 13 0.59 -1.08 -5.43
C CYS A 13 -0.02 0.12 -4.70
N PHE A 14 -0.43 1.17 -5.43
CA PHE A 14 -1.11 2.33 -4.85
C PHE A 14 -2.47 1.98 -4.26
N ILE A 15 -3.31 1.25 -5.00
CA ILE A 15 -4.63 0.81 -4.53
C ILE A 15 -4.46 -0.09 -3.29
N TRP A 16 -3.52 -1.03 -3.34
CA TRP A 16 -3.22 -1.91 -2.22
C TRP A 16 -2.77 -1.13 -0.96
N GLY A 17 -1.95 -0.09 -1.14
CA GLY A 17 -1.55 0.81 -0.06
C GLY A 17 -2.73 1.54 0.58
N ILE A 18 -3.63 2.12 -0.23
CA ILE A 18 -4.83 2.82 0.26
C ILE A 18 -5.75 1.87 1.01
N VAL A 19 -5.99 0.67 0.45
CA VAL A 19 -6.83 -0.36 1.09
C VAL A 19 -6.24 -0.77 2.45
N GLY A 20 -4.92 -0.93 2.56
CA GLY A 20 -4.25 -1.22 3.83
C GLY A 20 -4.46 -0.14 4.90
N VAL A 21 -4.40 1.14 4.51
CA VAL A 21 -4.66 2.27 5.42
C VAL A 21 -6.12 2.29 5.87
N VAL A 22 -7.07 2.05 4.95
CA VAL A 22 -8.50 1.97 5.29
C VAL A 22 -8.76 0.81 6.24
N LEU A 23 -8.20 -0.37 5.98
CA LEU A 23 -8.34 -1.53 6.89
C LEU A 23 -7.75 -1.25 8.28
N ALA A 24 -6.62 -0.55 8.35
CA ALA A 24 -6.02 -0.14 9.62
C ALA A 24 -6.95 0.82 10.38
N ALA A 25 -7.53 1.81 9.71
CA ALA A 25 -8.50 2.73 10.31
C ALA A 25 -9.76 2.01 10.81
N VAL A 26 -10.30 1.06 10.03
CA VAL A 26 -11.47 0.26 10.43
C VAL A 26 -11.15 -0.64 11.62
N ASN A 27 -9.96 -1.27 11.67
CA ASN A 27 -9.55 -2.10 12.81
C ASN A 27 -9.32 -1.28 14.09
N LEU A 28 -8.91 -0.02 13.97
CA LEU A 28 -8.79 0.89 15.11
C LEU A 28 -10.14 1.37 15.64
N GLN A 29 -11.14 1.44 14.78
CA GLN A 29 -12.51 1.83 15.15
C GLN A 29 -13.35 0.66 15.68
N ALA A 30 -12.91 -0.58 15.52
CA ALA A 30 -13.58 -1.74 16.07
C ALA A 30 -13.39 -1.81 17.60
N GLU A 31 -14.44 -2.11 18.36
CA GLU A 31 -14.35 -2.46 19.78
C GLU A 31 -14.41 -3.99 19.94
N PRO A 32 -13.39 -4.64 20.55
CA PRO A 32 -12.16 -4.09 21.10
C PRO A 32 -11.17 -3.66 19.99
N ALA A 33 -10.42 -2.58 20.26
CA ALA A 33 -9.45 -2.03 19.32
C ALA A 33 -8.37 -3.08 19.00
N GLY A 34 -8.40 -3.59 17.77
CA GLY A 34 -7.42 -4.53 17.24
C GLY A 34 -6.13 -3.80 16.89
N THR A 35 -5.43 -3.23 17.88
CA THR A 35 -4.24 -2.39 17.63
C THR A 35 -3.15 -3.17 16.88
N THR A 36 -2.98 -4.46 17.19
CA THR A 36 -2.00 -5.34 16.52
C THR A 36 -2.35 -5.58 15.05
N SER A 37 -3.63 -5.82 14.73
CA SER A 37 -4.08 -6.00 13.34
C SER A 37 -3.99 -4.69 12.56
N ALA A 38 -4.36 -3.57 13.17
CA ALA A 38 -4.24 -2.25 12.56
C ALA A 38 -2.79 -1.90 12.19
N ILE A 39 -1.83 -2.15 13.07
CA ILE A 39 -0.41 -1.92 12.79
C ILE A 39 0.08 -2.83 11.66
N ALA A 40 -0.34 -4.10 11.63
CA ALA A 40 0.01 -5.02 10.55
C ALA A 40 -0.54 -4.54 9.19
N PHE A 41 -1.80 -4.12 9.12
CA PHE A 41 -2.39 -3.58 7.88
C PHE A 41 -1.75 -2.28 7.44
N ALA A 42 -1.38 -1.39 8.39
CA ALA A 42 -0.67 -0.16 8.09
C ALA A 42 0.75 -0.43 7.56
N ALA A 43 1.48 -1.38 8.16
CA ALA A 43 2.82 -1.76 7.71
C ALA A 43 2.79 -2.37 6.29
N VAL A 44 1.84 -3.27 6.04
CA VAL A 44 1.64 -3.90 4.72
C VAL A 44 1.23 -2.85 3.67
N GLY A 45 0.32 -1.93 4.01
CA GLY A 45 -0.06 -0.82 3.13
C GLY A 45 1.09 0.12 2.82
N MET A 46 1.93 0.45 3.80
CA MET A 46 3.15 1.24 3.62
C MET A 46 4.14 0.57 2.66
N VAL A 47 4.35 -0.75 2.79
CA VAL A 47 5.21 -1.50 1.85
C VAL A 47 4.66 -1.42 0.43
N GLY A 48 3.35 -1.55 0.26
CA GLY A 48 2.68 -1.37 -1.03
C GLY A 48 2.89 0.01 -1.63
N PHE A 49 2.72 1.04 -0.82
CA PHE A 49 2.90 2.42 -1.24
C PHE A 49 4.35 2.71 -1.65
N VAL A 50 5.32 2.24 -0.86
CA VAL A 50 6.75 2.37 -1.13
C VAL A 50 7.15 1.60 -2.39
N ALA A 51 6.61 0.39 -2.60
CA ALA A 51 6.84 -0.39 -3.81
C ALA A 51 6.27 0.30 -5.06
N GLY A 52 5.05 0.84 -4.98
CA GLY A 52 4.44 1.64 -6.05
C GLY A 52 5.26 2.89 -6.38
N TRP A 53 5.75 3.59 -5.36
CA TRP A 53 6.62 4.75 -5.51
C TRP A 53 7.97 4.41 -6.18
N LEU A 54 8.60 3.32 -5.76
CA LEU A 54 9.85 2.81 -6.36
C LEU A 54 9.66 2.41 -7.82
N LEU A 55 8.52 1.81 -8.16
CA LEU A 55 8.17 1.47 -9.55
C LEU A 55 7.93 2.73 -10.39
N MET A 56 7.37 3.79 -9.80
CA MET A 56 7.14 5.08 -10.47
C MET A 56 8.40 5.94 -10.62
N ARG A 57 9.41 5.76 -9.76
CA ARG A 57 10.72 6.42 -9.95
C ARG A 57 11.26 6.06 -11.34
N ARG A 58 11.30 7.06 -12.21
CA ARG A 58 11.92 6.94 -13.53
C ARG A 58 13.42 6.63 -13.34
N PRO A 59 14.01 5.74 -14.16
CA PRO A 59 15.47 5.67 -14.23
C PRO A 59 15.97 7.05 -14.66
N ARG A 60 16.82 7.63 -13.81
CA ARG A 60 17.51 8.89 -14.07
C ARG A 60 18.63 8.55 -15.05
N TYR A 61 18.34 8.64 -16.34
CA TYR A 61 19.36 8.72 -17.39
C TYR A 61 19.82 10.18 -17.48
#